data_AF-A0A260A436-F1
#
_entry.id   AF-A0A260A436-F1
#
_cell.length_a   1.000
_cell.length_b   1.000
_cell.length_c   1.000
_cell.angle_alpha   90.00
_cell.angle_beta   90.00
_cell.angle_gamma   90.00
#
_symmetry.space_group_name_H-M   'P 1'
#
loop_
_entity.id
_entity.type
_entity.pdbx_description
1 polymer ?
#
loop_
_entity_poly.entity_id
_entity_poly.type
_entity_poly.pdbx_seq_one_letter_code
_entity_poly.pdbx_strand_id
1 'polypeptide(L)'
;MIQDSTPWKDELIAVADRLQKKTTQKRWTERSGFLVERDLMVSAYSLRKLIDNYKVSDALAQKQFALERFELIDPDEVPDLFGRYSVWEYYDLEDPVKTVMPLAKVCNQIVHSWLWMLSSKEEDGAFDGLYVSSDTARKKWLYRIPIDDYIAVCREIGEEYVYSKTMTYGPGGYTGYTQILGKKWSDYEFPE
;
A
#
# COMPACT_ATOMS: atom_id res chain seq x y z
N MET A 1 -4.55 18.33 -4.72
CA MET A 1 -6.01 18.22 -4.80
C MET A 1 -6.32 17.24 -5.92
N ILE A 2 -7.22 16.26 -5.72
CA ILE A 2 -7.75 15.42 -6.79
C ILE A 2 -9.16 15.90 -7.11
N GLN A 3 -9.38 16.42 -8.31
CA GLN A 3 -10.71 16.86 -8.75
C GLN A 3 -11.57 15.65 -9.15
N ASP A 4 -11.10 14.85 -10.10
CA ASP A 4 -11.74 13.61 -10.54
C ASP A 4 -10.95 12.40 -10.03
N SER A 5 -11.64 11.48 -9.35
CA SER A 5 -11.04 10.24 -8.82
C SER A 5 -11.03 9.10 -9.82
N THR A 6 -11.82 9.17 -10.90
CA THR A 6 -12.05 8.07 -11.83
C THR A 6 -10.74 7.59 -12.48
N PRO A 7 -9.90 8.47 -13.08
CA PRO A 7 -8.67 8.02 -13.72
C PRO A 7 -7.68 7.38 -12.74
N TRP A 8 -7.67 7.84 -11.49
CA TRP A 8 -6.82 7.28 -10.43
C TRP A 8 -7.29 5.89 -10.02
N LYS A 9 -8.61 5.69 -9.92
CA LYS A 9 -9.22 4.40 -9.59
C LYS A 9 -9.05 3.38 -10.72
N ASP A 10 -9.21 3.81 -11.97
CA ASP A 10 -8.94 2.97 -13.15
C ASP A 10 -7.48 2.52 -13.18
N GLU A 11 -6.53 3.42 -12.88
CA GLU A 11 -5.12 3.06 -12.81
C GLU A 11 -4.81 2.10 -11.65
N LEU A 12 -5.50 2.21 -10.51
CA LEU A 12 -5.34 1.23 -9.41
C LEU A 12 -5.76 -0.19 -9.85
N ILE A 13 -6.84 -0.32 -10.61
CA ILE A 13 -7.27 -1.61 -11.18
C ILE A 13 -6.21 -2.11 -12.16
N ALA A 14 -5.72 -1.25 -13.05
CA ALA A 14 -4.70 -1.62 -14.01
C ALA A 14 -3.37 -2.03 -13.33
N VAL A 15 -2.96 -1.34 -12.27
CA VAL A 15 -1.81 -1.74 -11.44
C VAL A 15 -2.06 -3.09 -10.78
N ALA A 16 -3.23 -3.31 -10.20
CA ALA A 16 -3.58 -4.59 -9.57
C ALA A 16 -3.46 -5.76 -10.56
N ASP A 17 -3.94 -5.59 -11.80
CA ASP A 17 -3.79 -6.60 -12.86
C ASP A 17 -2.32 -6.85 -13.24
N ARG A 18 -1.51 -5.78 -13.32
CA ARG A 18 -0.09 -5.91 -13.64
C ARG A 18 0.67 -6.61 -12.53
N LEU A 19 0.45 -6.25 -11.26
CA LEU A 19 1.07 -6.88 -10.10
C LEU A 19 0.64 -8.34 -9.95
N GLN A 20 -0.64 -8.66 -10.17
CA GLN A 20 -1.12 -10.04 -10.14
C GLN A 20 -0.40 -10.93 -11.15
N LYS A 21 -0.10 -10.42 -12.35
CA LYS A 21 0.68 -11.17 -13.35
C LYS A 21 2.12 -11.40 -12.90
N LYS A 22 2.66 -10.55 -12.02
CA LYS A 22 4.03 -10.68 -11.49
C LYS A 22 4.16 -11.79 -10.45
N THR A 23 3.09 -12.12 -9.73
CA THR A 23 3.12 -13.19 -8.73
C THR A 23 3.33 -14.58 -9.33
N THR A 24 3.10 -14.75 -10.63
CA THR A 24 3.35 -16.02 -11.36
C THR A 24 4.54 -15.93 -12.32
N GLN A 25 5.28 -14.81 -12.32
CA GLN A 25 6.37 -14.59 -13.25
C GLN A 25 7.62 -15.37 -12.83
N LYS A 26 8.07 -16.27 -13.70
CA LYS A 26 9.27 -17.10 -13.46
C LYS A 26 10.60 -16.41 -13.79
N ARG A 27 10.64 -15.60 -14.85
CA ARG A 27 11.87 -14.94 -15.31
C ARG A 27 11.88 -13.47 -14.92
N TRP A 28 12.82 -13.06 -14.08
CA TRP A 28 12.99 -11.66 -13.68
C TRP A 28 14.12 -10.99 -14.45
N THR A 29 13.89 -9.74 -14.79
CA THR A 29 14.86 -8.83 -15.42
C THR A 29 14.84 -7.53 -14.63
N GLU A 30 15.86 -6.70 -14.77
CA GLU A 30 15.87 -5.35 -14.19
C GLU A 30 14.62 -4.55 -14.57
N ARG A 31 14.20 -4.66 -15.83
CA ARG A 31 12.94 -4.06 -16.31
C ARG A 31 11.72 -4.59 -15.56
N SER A 32 11.69 -5.85 -15.17
CA SER A 32 10.59 -6.42 -14.37
C SER A 32 10.56 -5.82 -12.98
N GLY A 33 11.72 -5.71 -12.32
CA GLY A 33 11.86 -5.06 -11.02
C GLY A 33 11.40 -3.61 -11.07
N PHE A 34 11.88 -2.83 -12.06
CA PHE A 34 11.48 -1.45 -12.27
C PHE A 34 9.96 -1.27 -12.44
N LEU A 35 9.31 -2.15 -13.23
CA LEU A 35 7.87 -2.05 -13.44
C LEU A 35 7.08 -2.30 -12.15
N VAL A 36 7.52 -3.26 -11.31
CA VAL A 36 6.92 -3.52 -10.00
C VAL A 36 7.14 -2.35 -9.06
N GLU A 37 8.36 -1.83 -8.99
CA GLU A 37 8.70 -0.65 -8.18
C GLU A 37 7.84 0.56 -8.56
N ARG A 38 7.80 0.90 -9.85
CA ARG A 38 6.97 1.98 -10.38
C ARG A 38 5.49 1.78 -10.02
N ASP A 39 4.96 0.58 -10.27
CA ASP A 39 3.54 0.29 -10.05
C ASP A 39 3.18 0.39 -8.56
N LEU A 40 4.01 -0.11 -7.65
CA LEU A 40 3.83 0.02 -6.21
C LEU A 40 3.93 1.47 -5.74
N MET A 41 4.94 2.23 -6.21
CA MET A 41 5.12 3.64 -5.85
C MET A 41 3.94 4.51 -6.30
N VAL A 42 3.54 4.38 -7.57
CA VAL A 42 2.46 5.19 -8.15
C VAL A 42 1.11 4.82 -7.55
N SER A 43 0.83 3.53 -7.34
CA SER A 43 -0.42 3.12 -6.69
C SER A 43 -0.46 3.54 -5.22
N ALA A 44 0.63 3.45 -4.46
CA ALA A 44 0.64 3.88 -3.06
C ALA A 44 0.42 5.38 -2.93
N TYR A 45 1.05 6.17 -3.80
CA TYR A 45 0.77 7.60 -3.90
C TYR A 45 -0.71 7.86 -4.24
N SER A 46 -1.26 7.15 -5.23
CA SER A 46 -2.64 7.30 -5.68
C SER A 46 -3.65 6.97 -4.58
N LEU A 47 -3.47 5.83 -3.89
CA LEU A 47 -4.24 5.43 -2.72
C LEU A 47 -4.22 6.51 -1.64
N ARG A 48 -3.01 6.98 -1.28
CA ARG A 48 -2.83 8.03 -0.27
C ARG A 48 -3.57 9.31 -0.66
N LYS A 49 -3.45 9.75 -1.91
CA LYS A 49 -4.12 10.96 -2.39
C LYS A 49 -5.63 10.81 -2.46
N LEU A 50 -6.16 9.66 -2.86
CA LEU A 50 -7.59 9.40 -2.89
C LEU A 50 -8.18 9.44 -1.47
N ILE A 51 -7.50 8.83 -0.50
CA ILE A 51 -7.88 8.89 0.92
C ILE A 51 -7.85 10.34 1.43
N ASP A 52 -6.75 11.07 1.22
CA ASP A 52 -6.61 12.47 1.68
C ASP A 52 -7.63 13.44 1.07
N ASN A 53 -8.17 13.13 -0.10
CA ASN A 53 -9.10 13.99 -0.82
C ASN A 53 -10.55 13.50 -0.70
N TYR A 54 -10.83 12.62 0.26
CA TYR A 54 -12.19 12.15 0.55
C TYR A 54 -12.85 11.51 -0.69
N LYS A 55 -12.05 10.80 -1.49
CA LYS A 55 -12.48 10.08 -2.72
C LYS A 55 -12.69 8.58 -2.47
N VAL A 56 -12.64 8.18 -1.21
CA VAL A 56 -12.80 6.82 -0.71
C VAL A 56 -13.78 6.87 0.47
N SER A 57 -14.60 5.85 0.67
CA SER A 57 -15.47 5.77 1.85
C SER A 57 -14.68 5.69 3.15
N ASP A 58 -15.33 6.05 4.26
CA ASP A 58 -14.69 5.97 5.58
C ASP A 58 -14.28 4.54 5.93
N ALA A 59 -15.07 3.54 5.50
CA ALA A 59 -14.81 2.13 5.73
C ALA A 59 -13.48 1.69 5.11
N LEU A 60 -13.23 2.04 3.85
CA LEU A 60 -11.97 1.70 3.17
C LEU A 60 -10.82 2.62 3.59
N ALA A 61 -11.09 3.90 3.87
CA ALA A 61 -10.08 4.85 4.33
C ALA A 61 -9.48 4.47 5.71
N GLN A 62 -10.28 3.86 6.58
CA GLN A 62 -9.87 3.41 7.91
C GLN A 62 -9.36 1.96 7.95
N LYS A 63 -9.29 1.29 6.77
CA LYS A 63 -8.86 -0.11 6.67
C LYS A 63 -7.50 -0.33 7.32
N GLN A 64 -7.44 -1.35 8.18
CA GLN A 64 -6.19 -1.85 8.75
C GLN A 64 -5.62 -2.89 7.81
N PHE A 65 -4.34 -2.75 7.51
CA PHE A 65 -3.60 -3.62 6.61
C PHE A 65 -2.72 -4.56 7.44
N ALA A 66 -2.90 -5.87 7.25
CA ALA A 66 -2.08 -6.88 7.91
C ALA A 66 -0.72 -6.99 7.21
N LEU A 67 0.35 -7.01 7.99
CA LEU A 67 1.72 -7.09 7.48
C LEU A 67 2.63 -7.70 8.54
N GLU A 68 3.87 -8.00 8.16
CA GLU A 68 4.88 -8.50 9.10
C GLU A 68 5.88 -7.41 9.43
N ARG A 69 6.38 -7.45 10.65
CA ARG A 69 7.42 -6.56 11.16
C ARG A 69 8.58 -7.41 11.66
N PHE A 70 9.79 -7.00 11.30
CA PHE A 70 11.04 -7.61 11.70
C PHE A 70 11.83 -6.63 12.54
N GLU A 71 12.39 -7.10 13.65
CA GLU A 71 13.12 -6.25 14.59
C GLU A 71 14.56 -6.06 14.12
N LEU A 72 15.13 -4.89 14.38
CA LEU A 72 16.56 -4.65 14.17
C LEU A 72 17.35 -5.52 15.17
N ILE A 73 18.35 -6.24 14.68
CA ILE A 73 19.15 -7.18 15.48
C ILE A 73 19.97 -6.40 16.53
N ASP A 74 20.67 -5.34 16.10
CA ASP A 74 21.44 -4.46 16.95
C ASP A 74 20.97 -3.00 16.81
N PRO A 75 20.44 -2.37 17.87
CA PRO A 75 20.05 -0.95 17.88
C PRO A 75 21.14 0.04 17.47
N ASP A 76 22.42 -0.30 17.66
CA ASP A 76 23.56 0.56 17.35
C ASP A 76 24.05 0.37 15.90
N GLU A 77 23.68 -0.73 15.24
CA GLU A 77 24.04 -1.03 13.85
C GLU A 77 22.82 -0.85 12.92
N VAL A 78 22.50 0.41 12.60
CA VAL A 78 21.43 0.72 11.65
C VAL A 78 21.95 0.61 10.21
N PRO A 79 21.21 -0.03 9.27
CA PRO A 79 21.66 -0.18 7.89
C PRO A 79 21.96 1.17 7.24
N ASP A 80 23.14 1.30 6.64
CA ASP A 80 23.58 2.48 5.90
C ASP A 80 23.25 2.37 4.40
N LEU A 81 23.69 3.34 3.60
CA LEU A 81 23.36 3.39 2.17
C LEU A 81 23.71 2.09 1.40
N PHE A 82 24.73 1.36 1.85
CA PHE A 82 25.12 0.07 1.27
C PHE A 82 24.31 -1.08 1.89
N GLY A 83 24.08 -1.03 3.20
CA GLY A 83 23.29 -2.00 3.95
C GLY A 83 21.82 -2.10 3.53
N ARG A 84 21.28 -1.12 2.80
CA ARG A 84 19.89 -1.16 2.30
C ARG A 84 19.58 -2.34 1.37
N TYR A 85 20.59 -2.98 0.79
CA TYR A 85 20.44 -4.16 -0.07
C TYR A 85 20.70 -5.48 0.67
N SER A 86 21.06 -5.43 1.95
CA SER A 86 21.42 -6.60 2.78
C SER A 86 20.54 -6.68 4.02
N VAL A 87 19.21 -6.69 3.86
CA VAL A 87 18.26 -6.67 5.00
C VAL A 87 18.50 -7.79 6.02
N TRP A 88 18.95 -8.95 5.58
CA TRP A 88 19.24 -10.12 6.41
C TRP A 88 20.42 -9.93 7.37
N GLU A 89 21.28 -8.92 7.16
CA GLU A 89 22.37 -8.60 8.08
C GLU A 89 21.91 -7.75 9.27
N TYR A 90 20.80 -7.01 9.11
CA TYR A 90 20.38 -5.99 10.06
C TYR A 90 19.09 -6.33 10.80
N TYR A 91 18.21 -7.13 10.19
CA TYR A 91 16.91 -7.45 10.76
C TYR A 91 16.76 -8.94 10.97
N ASP A 92 16.10 -9.31 12.07
CA ASP A 92 15.74 -10.69 12.36
C ASP A 92 14.58 -11.12 11.45
N LEU A 93 14.92 -11.81 10.37
CA LEU A 93 13.95 -12.35 9.40
C LEU A 93 13.37 -13.71 9.82
N GLU A 94 13.93 -14.34 10.84
CA GLU A 94 13.51 -15.67 11.31
C GLU A 94 12.28 -15.58 12.23
N ASP A 95 12.16 -14.49 13.00
CA ASP A 95 11.06 -14.25 13.94
C ASP A 95 10.15 -13.06 13.56
N PRO A 96 9.34 -13.16 12.47
CA PRO A 96 8.41 -12.10 12.08
C PRO A 96 7.29 -11.88 13.11
N VAL A 97 7.07 -10.62 13.47
CA VAL A 97 5.92 -10.20 14.27
C VAL A 97 4.77 -9.78 13.34
N LYS A 98 3.66 -10.53 13.37
CA LYS A 98 2.41 -10.12 12.71
C LYS A 98 1.89 -8.83 13.32
N THR A 99 1.62 -7.84 12.49
CA THR A 99 1.11 -6.53 12.92
C THR A 99 0.04 -6.03 11.97
N VAL A 100 -0.69 -5.01 12.41
CA VAL A 100 -1.62 -4.26 11.57
C VAL A 100 -1.21 -2.79 11.52
N MET A 101 -1.44 -2.16 10.38
CA MET A 101 -1.14 -0.74 10.18
C MET A 101 -2.25 -0.08 9.36
N PRO A 102 -2.67 1.15 9.68
CA PRO A 102 -3.60 1.89 8.84
C PRO A 102 -3.08 1.99 7.40
N LEU A 103 -3.94 1.75 6.40
CA LEU A 103 -3.55 1.75 4.99
C LEU A 103 -2.78 3.01 4.58
N ALA A 104 -3.20 4.18 5.06
CA ALA A 104 -2.50 5.45 4.79
C ALA A 104 -1.04 5.44 5.27
N LYS A 105 -0.74 4.77 6.40
CA LYS A 105 0.64 4.62 6.89
C LYS A 105 1.43 3.58 6.08
N VAL A 106 0.79 2.52 5.59
CA VAL A 106 1.41 1.58 4.65
C VAL A 106 1.82 2.31 3.36
N CYS A 107 0.92 3.09 2.76
CA CYS A 107 1.24 3.92 1.60
C CYS A 107 2.39 4.89 1.88
N ASN A 108 2.44 5.50 3.07
CA ASN A 108 3.55 6.36 3.46
C ASN A 108 4.88 5.60 3.56
N GLN A 109 4.90 4.36 4.07
CA GLN A 109 6.13 3.56 4.10
C GLN A 109 6.65 3.27 2.68
N ILE A 110 5.75 2.97 1.73
CA ILE A 110 6.10 2.74 0.33
C ILE A 110 6.65 4.02 -0.31
N VAL A 111 5.89 5.13 -0.26
CA VAL A 111 6.25 6.40 -0.93
C VAL A 111 7.52 7.03 -0.34
N HIS A 112 7.75 6.85 0.96
CA HIS A 112 8.93 7.36 1.66
C HIS A 112 9.92 6.25 1.99
N SER A 113 9.93 5.18 1.22
CA SER A 113 10.84 4.06 1.44
C SER A 113 12.29 4.54 1.33
N TRP A 114 13.06 4.26 2.37
CA TRP A 114 14.51 4.37 2.30
C TRP A 114 15.12 3.00 1.96
N LEU A 115 14.54 1.93 2.53
CA LEU A 115 14.82 0.54 2.18
C LEU A 115 13.69 0.00 1.32
N TRP A 116 14.04 -0.68 0.23
CA TRP A 116 13.11 -1.32 -0.69
C TRP A 116 13.72 -2.61 -1.26
N MET A 117 13.04 -3.73 -1.06
CA MET A 117 13.46 -5.01 -1.63
C MET A 117 12.24 -5.89 -1.94
N LEU A 118 12.18 -6.46 -3.14
CA LEU A 118 11.11 -7.39 -3.48
C LEU A 118 11.26 -8.67 -2.67
N SER A 119 10.16 -9.17 -2.11
CA SER A 119 10.07 -10.45 -1.44
C SER A 119 9.68 -11.54 -2.44
N SER A 120 10.18 -12.74 -2.19
CA SER A 120 9.82 -13.95 -2.93
C SER A 120 9.60 -15.11 -1.99
N LYS A 121 8.69 -16.01 -2.35
CA LYS A 121 8.47 -17.28 -1.62
C LYS A 121 9.74 -18.12 -1.65
N GLU A 122 10.05 -18.74 -0.53
CA GLU A 122 11.18 -19.67 -0.43
C GLU A 122 10.99 -20.93 -1.30
N GLU A 123 9.74 -21.39 -1.45
CA GLU A 123 9.42 -22.65 -2.14
C GLU A 123 9.70 -22.62 -3.66
N ASP A 124 9.29 -21.56 -4.34
CA ASP A 124 9.32 -21.46 -5.81
C ASP A 124 9.92 -20.15 -6.34
N GLY A 125 10.35 -19.25 -5.45
CA GLY A 125 10.89 -17.94 -5.82
C GLY A 125 9.84 -16.99 -6.39
N ALA A 126 8.55 -17.29 -6.27
CA ALA A 126 7.48 -16.42 -6.77
C ALA A 126 7.41 -15.13 -5.97
N PHE A 127 7.22 -14.01 -6.66
CA PHE A 127 7.04 -12.70 -6.04
C PHE A 127 5.79 -12.68 -5.16
N ASP A 128 5.96 -12.34 -3.89
CA ASP A 128 4.89 -12.43 -2.88
C ASP A 128 4.78 -11.20 -1.98
N GLY A 129 5.66 -10.21 -2.14
CA GLY A 129 5.59 -9.03 -1.29
C GLY A 129 6.71 -8.03 -1.48
N LEU A 130 6.73 -7.06 -0.58
CA LEU A 130 7.72 -5.99 -0.54
C LEU A 130 8.26 -5.84 0.88
N TYR A 131 9.57 -5.94 1.03
CA TYR A 131 10.27 -5.43 2.20
C TYR A 131 10.48 -3.92 2.05
N VAL A 132 10.02 -3.16 3.04
CA VAL A 132 10.08 -1.72 3.03
C VAL A 132 10.33 -1.14 4.42
N SER A 133 11.12 -0.08 4.47
CA SER A 133 11.23 0.74 5.66
C SER A 133 11.53 2.20 5.30
N SER A 134 10.85 3.14 5.95
CA SER A 134 11.19 4.57 5.86
C SER A 134 12.49 4.90 6.61
N ASP A 135 13.08 6.07 6.35
CA ASP A 135 14.31 6.50 7.03
C ASP A 135 14.16 6.57 8.57
N THR A 136 12.96 6.87 9.06
CA THR A 136 12.67 6.83 10.49
C THR A 136 12.44 5.41 11.01
N ALA A 137 11.82 4.55 10.20
CA ALA A 137 11.48 3.19 10.62
C ALA A 137 12.69 2.25 10.60
N ARG A 138 13.65 2.44 9.68
CA ARG A 138 14.82 1.55 9.53
C ARG A 138 15.71 1.45 10.77
N LYS A 139 15.57 2.40 11.69
CA LYS A 139 16.27 2.41 12.99
C LYS A 139 15.67 1.43 14.01
N LYS A 140 14.58 0.75 13.64
CA LYS A 140 13.82 -0.12 14.55
C LYS A 140 13.26 -1.34 13.83
N TRP A 141 12.63 -1.11 12.68
CA TRP A 141 11.75 -2.08 12.04
C TRP A 141 11.99 -2.15 10.53
N LEU A 142 11.92 -3.37 10.01
CA LEU A 142 11.61 -3.64 8.62
C LEU A 142 10.17 -4.16 8.52
N TYR A 143 9.45 -3.77 7.48
CA TYR A 143 8.10 -4.27 7.23
C TYR A 143 8.08 -5.14 5.97
N ARG A 144 7.33 -6.24 5.98
CA ARG A 144 6.96 -6.97 4.76
C ARG A 144 5.48 -6.79 4.48
N ILE A 145 5.19 -6.21 3.31
CA ILE A 145 3.84 -6.00 2.79
C ILE A 145 3.51 -7.19 1.87
N PRO A 146 2.53 -8.04 2.21
CA PRO A 146 2.07 -9.10 1.31
C PRO A 146 1.46 -8.51 0.04
N ILE A 147 1.89 -8.99 -1.12
CA ILE A 147 1.46 -8.40 -2.40
C ILE A 147 -0.01 -8.68 -2.69
N ASP A 148 -0.52 -9.85 -2.33
CA ASP A 148 -1.91 -10.23 -2.60
C ASP A 148 -2.90 -9.32 -1.86
N ASP A 149 -2.60 -8.99 -0.59
CA ASP A 149 -3.40 -8.05 0.20
C ASP A 149 -3.32 -6.63 -0.39
N TYR A 150 -2.15 -6.23 -0.89
CA TYR A 150 -1.97 -4.92 -1.53
C TYR A 150 -2.76 -4.82 -2.84
N ILE A 151 -2.74 -5.87 -3.66
CA ILE A 151 -3.53 -6.01 -4.89
C ILE A 151 -5.02 -5.93 -4.55
N ALA A 152 -5.47 -6.65 -3.52
CA ALA A 152 -6.87 -6.65 -3.09
C ALA A 152 -7.33 -5.23 -2.72
N VAL A 153 -6.53 -4.49 -1.94
CA VAL A 153 -6.85 -3.10 -1.58
C VAL A 153 -6.90 -2.18 -2.81
N CYS A 154 -5.98 -2.34 -3.77
CA CYS A 154 -6.02 -1.56 -5.02
C CYS A 154 -7.33 -1.81 -5.77
N ARG A 155 -7.77 -3.07 -5.87
CA ARG A 155 -9.06 -3.42 -6.51
C ARG A 155 -10.25 -2.89 -5.75
N GLU A 156 -10.30 -3.08 -4.44
CA GLU A 156 -11.42 -2.60 -3.60
C GLU A 156 -11.64 -1.10 -3.74
N ILE A 157 -10.56 -0.30 -3.66
CA ILE A 157 -10.67 1.16 -3.80
C ILE A 157 -10.93 1.57 -5.24
N GLY A 158 -10.34 0.87 -6.21
CA GLY A 158 -10.56 1.09 -7.64
C GLY A 158 -12.01 0.84 -8.07
N GLU A 159 -12.63 -0.23 -7.58
CA GLU A 159 -14.01 -0.64 -7.90
C GLU A 159 -15.07 0.12 -7.09
N GLU A 160 -14.67 0.81 -6.03
CA GLU A 160 -15.61 1.54 -5.17
C GLU A 160 -16.18 2.78 -5.89
N TYR A 161 -17.50 2.92 -5.80
CA TYR A 161 -18.19 4.15 -6.14
C TYR A 161 -18.68 4.85 -4.86
N VAL A 162 -18.19 6.07 -4.62
CA VAL A 162 -18.65 6.94 -3.51
C VAL A 162 -19.92 7.64 -3.95
N TYR A 163 -21.06 7.31 -3.33
CA TYR A 163 -22.38 7.83 -3.72
C TYR A 163 -22.94 8.89 -2.77
N SER A 164 -22.43 8.98 -1.54
CA SER A 164 -22.91 9.96 -0.56
C SER A 164 -21.76 10.55 0.24
N LYS A 165 -21.87 11.86 0.49
CA LYS A 165 -20.97 12.62 1.35
C LYS A 165 -21.78 13.55 2.22
N THR A 166 -21.66 13.39 3.53
CA THR A 166 -22.25 14.30 4.51
C THR A 166 -21.19 15.29 4.95
N MET A 167 -21.49 16.58 4.86
CA MET A 167 -20.57 17.65 5.24
C MET A 167 -21.19 18.47 6.38
N THR A 168 -20.39 18.79 7.38
CA THR A 168 -20.79 19.69 8.46
C THR A 168 -20.00 20.99 8.38
N TYR A 169 -20.71 22.09 8.62
CA TYR A 169 -20.13 23.42 8.77
C TYR A 169 -19.91 23.72 10.25
N GLY A 170 -18.64 23.89 10.62
CA GLY A 170 -18.23 24.38 11.93
C GLY A 170 -18.08 25.91 11.97
N PRO A 171 -18.05 26.50 13.17
CA PRO A 171 -17.75 27.92 13.34
C PRO A 171 -16.39 28.29 12.74
N GLY A 172 -16.28 29.49 12.16
CA GLY A 172 -15.04 29.98 11.55
C GLY A 172 -14.77 29.50 10.12
N GLY A 173 -15.75 28.87 9.46
CA GLY A 173 -15.60 28.40 8.07
C GLY A 173 -14.91 27.04 7.94
N TYR A 174 -14.69 26.34 9.06
CA TYR A 174 -14.20 24.96 9.03
C TYR A 174 -15.28 24.05 8.41
N THR A 175 -14.95 23.48 7.26
CA THR A 175 -15.76 22.46 6.60
C THR A 175 -15.07 21.11 6.68
N GLY A 176 -15.79 20.09 7.11
CA GLY A 176 -15.31 18.71 7.12
C GLY A 176 -16.39 17.75 6.65
N TYR A 177 -15.97 16.66 6.00
CA TYR A 177 -16.87 15.54 5.76
C TYR A 177 -16.99 14.73 7.06
N THR A 178 -18.21 14.45 7.47
CA THR A 178 -18.49 13.62 8.66
C THR A 178 -18.84 12.19 8.32
N GLN A 179 -19.24 11.94 7.07
CA GLN A 179 -19.51 10.60 6.58
C GLN A 179 -19.31 10.52 5.07
N ILE A 180 -18.65 9.46 4.61
CA ILE A 180 -18.48 9.14 3.20
C ILE A 180 -18.87 7.68 2.99
N LEU A 181 -19.92 7.47 2.20
CA LEU A 181 -20.44 6.13 1.90
C LEU A 181 -20.09 5.73 0.47
N GLY A 182 -19.61 4.50 0.34
CA GLY A 182 -19.27 3.88 -0.93
C GLY A 182 -19.74 2.43 -0.97
N LYS A 183 -19.92 1.91 -2.18
CA LYS A 183 -20.16 0.49 -2.46
C LYS A 183 -19.59 0.14 -3.82
N LYS A 184 -19.41 -1.15 -4.14
CA LYS A 184 -18.94 -1.53 -5.48
C LYS A 184 -20.02 -1.22 -6.51
N TRP A 185 -19.60 -0.91 -7.73
CA TRP A 185 -20.54 -0.71 -8.84
C TRP A 185 -21.43 -1.95 -9.09
N SER A 186 -20.89 -3.15 -8.88
CA SER A 186 -21.64 -4.41 -8.98
C SER A 186 -22.80 -4.52 -8.00
N ASP A 187 -22.78 -3.76 -6.90
CA ASP A 187 -23.73 -3.86 -5.80
C ASP A 187 -24.88 -2.84 -5.96
N TYR A 188 -24.99 -2.21 -7.13
CA TYR A 188 -26.14 -1.38 -7.48
C TYR A 188 -27.27 -2.25 -8.04
N GLU A 189 -28.33 -2.36 -7.26
CA GLU A 189 -29.63 -2.77 -7.76
C GLU A 189 -30.24 -1.56 -8.48
N PHE A 190 -30.35 -1.64 -9.82
CA PHE A 190 -31.08 -0.66 -10.59
C PHE A 190 -32.55 -1.08 -10.61
N PRO A 191 -33.50 -0.24 -10.17
CA PRO A 191 -34.91 -0.52 -10.40
C PRO A 191 -35.17 -0.57 -11.92
N GLU A 192 -35.90 -1.60 -12.35
CA GLU A 192 -36.36 -1.79 -13.74
C GLU A 192 -37.22 -0.62 -14.25
#